data_AF-A0A9D9DLZ7-F1
#
_entry.id   AF-A0A9D9DLZ7-F1
#
_cell.length_a   1.000
_cell.length_b   1.000
_cell.length_c   1.000
_cell.angle_alpha   90.00
_cell.angle_beta   90.00
_cell.angle_gamma   90.00
#
_symmetry.space_group_name_H-M   'P 1'
#
loop_
_entity.id
_entity.type
_entity.pdbx_description
1 polymer ?
#
loop_
_entity_poly.entity_id
_entity_poly.type
_entity_poly.pdbx_seq_one_letter_code
_entity_poly.pdbx_strand_id
1 'polypeptide(L)'
;MLEYFLGSYIVTIAGLVGAYFWGEHVHNGTGLTCVFIAIVLGILEVSLSFDNAVVNAMKLEKMSHKWRHRFLTWGIAIAVFGMRFLFPILVVSIFAKLSMLEVAKIATSDSMRYAHYLHQTHAPIVTFGGMFLIMLFLNYFFNHEKDVHWIRHIEEPLSHLDHMKGIEIVIALFMLLATQNFVPAEQKVHVLIAGISGILTYLLIDGITHFLEKHEEMRAAKCAVQGAGCTGLISFIYLELIDAS
;
A
#
# COMPACT_ATOMS: atom_id res chain seq x y z
N MET A 1 30.43 8.22 10.03
CA MET A 1 29.59 7.16 9.39
C MET A 1 29.11 6.13 10.41
N LEU A 2 30.00 5.47 11.17
CA LEU A 2 29.59 4.50 12.20
C LEU A 2 28.63 5.06 13.26
N GLU A 3 28.80 6.30 13.72
CA GLU A 3 27.90 6.93 14.71
C GLU A 3 26.46 7.12 14.21
N TYR A 4 26.25 7.39 12.92
CA TYR A 4 24.90 7.58 12.36
C TYR A 4 24.15 6.26 12.14
N PHE A 5 24.86 5.15 11.89
CA PHE A 5 24.25 3.84 11.61
C PHE A 5 24.34 2.86 12.78
N LEU A 6 24.93 3.25 13.91
CA LEU A 6 25.14 2.37 15.06
C LEU A 6 23.81 1.81 15.58
N GLY A 7 22.77 2.64 15.64
CA GLY A 7 21.42 2.22 16.01
C GLY A 7 20.85 1.19 15.03
N SER A 8 21.01 1.41 13.72
CA SER A 8 20.56 0.49 12.69
C SER A 8 21.24 -0.88 12.81
N TYR A 9 22.56 -0.91 13.00
CA TYR A 9 23.30 -2.17 13.17
C TYR A 9 22.86 -2.94 14.42
N ILE A 10 22.64 -2.25 15.55
CA ILE A 10 22.14 -2.89 16.77
C ILE A 10 20.77 -3.53 16.53
N VAL A 11 19.84 -2.78 15.91
CA VAL A 11 18.49 -3.28 15.63
C VAL A 11 18.53 -4.47 14.67
N THR A 12 19.36 -4.42 13.62
CA THR A 12 19.51 -5.55 12.69
C THR A 12 20.07 -6.78 13.40
N ILE A 13 21.15 -6.65 14.19
CA ILE A 13 21.73 -7.78 14.92
C ILE A 13 20.71 -8.34 15.91
N ALA A 14 20.02 -7.50 16.67
CA ALA A 14 18.97 -7.92 17.60
C ALA A 14 17.82 -8.65 16.88
N GLY A 15 17.41 -8.18 15.70
CA GLY A 15 16.41 -8.81 14.87
C GLY A 15 16.84 -10.19 14.35
N LEU A 16 18.08 -10.34 13.89
CA LEU A 16 18.62 -11.62 13.43
C LEU A 16 18.77 -12.62 14.58
N VAL A 17 19.25 -12.17 15.73
CA VAL A 17 19.32 -12.99 16.95
C VAL A 17 17.91 -13.41 17.39
N GLY A 18 16.94 -12.49 17.35
CA GLY A 18 15.53 -12.79 17.62
C GLY A 18 14.96 -13.83 16.65
N ALA A 19 15.24 -13.72 15.36
CA ALA A 19 14.81 -14.67 14.34
C ALA A 19 15.40 -16.07 14.58
N TYR A 20 16.66 -16.15 15.02
CA TYR A 20 17.29 -17.43 15.39
C TYR A 20 16.57 -18.11 16.55
N PHE A 21 16.41 -17.40 17.67
CA PHE A 21 15.75 -17.95 18.86
C PHE A 21 14.28 -18.28 18.63
N TRP A 22 13.59 -17.46 17.83
CA TRP A 22 12.21 -17.72 17.45
C TRP A 22 12.09 -18.96 16.56
N GLY A 23 12.95 -19.10 15.55
CA GLY A 23 12.99 -20.28 14.68
C GLY A 23 13.19 -21.56 15.47
N GLU A 24 14.18 -21.59 16.38
CA GLU A 24 14.42 -22.73 17.27
C GLU A 24 13.23 -23.02 18.20
N HIS A 25 12.55 -21.99 18.71
CA HIS A 25 11.40 -22.17 19.59
C HIS A 25 10.18 -22.78 18.88
N VAL A 26 9.90 -22.37 17.64
CA VAL A 26 8.72 -22.84 16.90
C VAL A 26 8.99 -24.18 16.21
N HIS A 27 10.16 -24.33 15.56
CA HIS A 27 10.58 -25.58 14.91
C HIS A 27 12.06 -25.87 15.23
N ASN A 28 12.31 -26.82 16.14
CA ASN A 28 13.66 -27.23 16.54
C ASN A 28 14.56 -27.52 15.32
N GLY A 29 15.73 -26.89 15.25
CA GLY A 29 16.71 -27.05 14.17
C GLY A 29 16.51 -26.15 12.94
N THR A 30 15.55 -25.22 12.96
CA THR A 30 15.31 -24.29 11.85
C THR A 30 15.91 -22.89 12.03
N GLY A 31 16.59 -22.62 13.15
CA GLY A 31 17.05 -21.27 13.51
C GLY A 31 17.94 -20.62 12.45
N LEU A 32 18.89 -21.36 11.88
CA LEU A 32 19.76 -20.84 10.81
C LEU A 32 19.00 -20.51 9.52
N THR A 33 17.99 -21.31 9.18
CA THR A 33 17.12 -21.05 8.02
C THR A 33 16.30 -19.79 8.24
N CYS A 34 15.76 -19.58 9.44
CA CYS A 34 15.03 -18.36 9.79
C CYS A 34 15.93 -17.11 9.71
N VAL A 35 17.18 -17.20 10.18
CA VAL A 35 18.16 -16.10 10.04
C VAL A 35 18.43 -15.81 8.56
N PHE A 36 18.64 -16.84 7.74
CA PHE A 36 18.84 -16.66 6.31
C PHE A 36 17.64 -15.96 5.63
N ILE A 37 16.42 -16.42 5.92
CA ILE A 37 15.19 -15.79 5.41
C ILE A 37 15.09 -14.34 5.89
N ALA A 38 15.38 -14.07 7.16
CA ALA A 38 15.34 -12.71 7.71
C ALA A 38 16.37 -11.78 7.05
N ILE A 39 17.56 -12.27 6.71
CA ILE A 39 18.56 -11.51 5.95
C ILE A 39 18.05 -11.20 4.55
N VAL A 40 17.54 -12.20 3.83
CA VAL A 40 17.04 -12.03 2.46
C VAL A 40 15.87 -11.05 2.42
N LEU A 41 14.88 -11.23 3.30
CA LEU A 41 13.74 -10.32 3.43
C LEU A 41 14.18 -8.93 3.87
N GLY A 42 15.15 -8.82 4.78
CA GLY A 42 15.70 -7.53 5.20
C GLY A 42 16.39 -6.77 4.08
N ILE A 43 17.20 -7.45 3.25
CA ILE A 43 17.84 -6.84 2.08
C ILE A 43 16.78 -6.39 1.07
N LEU A 44 15.79 -7.25 0.78
CA LEU A 44 14.71 -6.93 -0.15
C LEU A 44 13.90 -5.71 0.33
N GLU A 45 13.57 -5.67 1.62
CA GLU A 45 12.83 -4.59 2.25
C GLU A 45 13.59 -3.27 2.22
N VAL A 46 14.89 -3.27 2.54
CA VAL A 46 15.74 -2.08 2.47
C VAL A 46 15.84 -1.57 1.04
N SER A 47 15.94 -2.47 0.06
CA SER A 47 16.06 -2.11 -1.36
C SER A 47 14.78 -1.43 -1.86
N LEU A 48 13.60 -2.01 -1.59
CA LEU A 48 12.31 -1.44 -2.00
C LEU A 48 11.97 -0.16 -1.23
N SER A 49 12.32 -0.10 0.06
CA SER A 49 12.06 1.08 0.89
C SER A 49 12.92 2.28 0.49
N PHE A 50 14.06 2.08 -0.18
CA PHE A 50 14.93 3.18 -0.59
C PHE A 50 14.27 4.06 -1.65
N ASP A 51 13.63 3.46 -2.66
CA ASP A 51 12.93 4.21 -3.72
C ASP A 51 11.78 5.04 -3.15
N ASN A 52 11.00 4.46 -2.24
CA ASN A 52 9.93 5.17 -1.53
C ASN A 52 10.49 6.30 -0.64
N ALA A 53 11.60 6.06 0.06
CA ALA A 53 12.23 7.07 0.91
C ALA A 53 12.71 8.30 0.12
N VAL A 54 13.22 8.11 -1.11
CA VAL A 54 13.64 9.22 -1.99
C VAL A 54 12.44 10.08 -2.41
N VAL A 55 11.34 9.45 -2.83
CA VAL A 55 10.10 10.15 -3.21
C VAL A 55 9.51 10.90 -2.01
N ASN A 56 9.53 10.28 -0.82
CA ASN A 56 9.03 10.88 0.41
C ASN A 56 9.86 12.08 0.84
N ALA A 57 11.19 11.99 0.74
CA ALA A 57 12.10 13.09 1.07
C ALA A 57 11.84 14.34 0.22
N MET A 58 11.63 14.18 -1.09
CA MET A 58 11.33 15.29 -2.00
C MET A 58 10.03 16.02 -1.65
N LYS A 59 9.03 15.29 -1.14
CA LYS A 59 7.74 15.86 -0.71
C LYS A 59 7.85 16.49 0.68
N LEU A 60 8.57 15.86 1.60
CA LEU A 60 8.80 16.37 2.96
C LEU A 60 9.56 17.70 2.99
N GLU A 61 10.44 17.96 2.01
CA GLU A 61 11.17 19.23 1.90
C GLU A 61 10.22 20.43 1.73
N LYS A 62 9.10 20.22 1.04
CA LYS A 62 8.09 21.26 0.80
C LYS A 62 7.12 21.45 1.98
N MET A 63 7.17 20.59 2.99
CA MET A 63 6.26 20.63 4.14
C MET A 63 6.78 21.53 5.26
N SER A 64 5.86 22.08 6.05
CA SER A 64 6.25 22.85 7.25
C SER A 64 6.90 21.95 8.31
N HIS A 65 7.79 22.53 9.11
CA HIS A 65 8.59 21.79 10.10
C HIS A 65 7.75 20.89 11.03
N LYS A 66 6.57 21.36 11.43
CA LYS A 66 5.64 20.60 12.29
C LYS A 66 5.13 19.32 11.61
N TRP A 67 4.79 19.39 10.33
CA TRP A 67 4.25 18.26 9.58
C TRP A 67 5.34 17.28 9.16
N ARG A 68 6.53 17.79 8.81
CA ARG A 68 7.70 16.94 8.60
C ARG A 68 8.01 16.07 9.83
N HIS A 69 7.99 16.66 11.02
CA HIS A 69 8.21 15.90 12.25
C HIS A 69 7.11 14.86 12.50
N ARG A 70 5.83 15.21 12.28
CA ARG A 70 4.72 14.26 12.43
C ARG A 70 4.82 13.08 11.46
N PHE A 71 5.22 13.33 10.21
CA PHE A 71 5.42 12.26 9.23
C PHE A 71 6.55 11.33 9.67
N LEU A 72 7.69 11.88 10.09
CA LEU A 72 8.82 11.09 10.57
C LEU A 72 8.50 10.25 11.81
N THR A 73 7.59 10.69 12.69
CA THR A 73 7.23 9.95 13.90
C THR A 73 6.07 8.99 13.70
N TRP A 74 4.96 9.46 13.12
CA TRP A 74 3.71 8.70 13.01
C TRP A 74 3.54 8.10 11.63
N GLY A 75 3.91 8.83 10.59
CA GLY A 75 3.74 8.36 9.22
C GLY A 75 4.57 7.12 8.93
N ILE A 76 5.88 7.20 9.15
CA ILE A 76 6.77 6.04 9.03
C ILE A 76 6.31 4.87 9.92
N ALA A 77 5.80 5.14 11.13
CA ALA A 77 5.30 4.07 12.00
C ALA A 77 4.05 3.38 11.42
N ILE A 78 3.11 4.13 10.83
CA ILE A 78 1.90 3.59 10.19
C ILE A 78 2.28 2.87 8.89
N ALA A 79 3.10 3.47 8.04
CA ALA A 79 3.62 2.86 6.83
C ALA A 79 4.36 1.53 7.11
N VAL A 80 5.19 1.47 8.15
CA VAL A 80 5.94 0.26 8.48
C VAL A 80 5.09 -0.77 9.20
N PHE A 81 4.52 -0.44 10.36
CA PHE A 81 3.80 -1.43 11.16
C PHE A 81 2.36 -1.65 10.70
N GLY A 82 1.68 -0.59 10.26
CA GLY A 82 0.33 -0.67 9.73
C GLY A 82 0.30 -1.54 8.48
N MET A 83 1.11 -1.23 7.47
CA MET A 83 1.06 -1.96 6.20
C MET A 83 1.73 -3.33 6.24
N ARG A 84 2.79 -3.52 7.04
CA ARG A 84 3.53 -4.81 7.05
C ARG A 84 3.03 -5.79 8.11
N PHE A 85 2.49 -5.32 9.23
CA PHE A 85 2.03 -6.19 10.32
C PHE A 85 0.51 -6.19 10.45
N LEU A 86 -0.12 -5.02 10.60
CA LEU A 86 -1.55 -4.92 10.87
C LEU A 86 -2.39 -5.31 9.66
N PHE A 87 -2.02 -4.82 8.47
CA PHE A 87 -2.79 -4.99 7.25
C PHE A 87 -2.90 -6.46 6.80
N PRO A 88 -1.82 -7.27 6.74
CA PRO A 88 -1.95 -8.69 6.39
C PRO A 88 -2.86 -9.46 7.35
N ILE A 89 -2.75 -9.20 8.66
CA ILE A 89 -3.59 -9.84 9.68
C ILE A 89 -5.06 -9.41 9.51
N LEU A 90 -5.31 -8.13 9.25
CA LEU A 90 -6.66 -7.59 9.03
C LEU A 90 -7.32 -8.25 7.81
N VAL A 91 -6.59 -8.32 6.70
CA VAL A 91 -7.07 -8.90 5.46
C VAL A 91 -7.45 -10.37 5.67
N VAL A 92 -6.54 -11.18 6.23
CA VAL A 92 -6.84 -12.60 6.51
C VAL A 92 -7.99 -12.73 7.52
N SER A 93 -8.07 -11.88 8.54
CA SER A 93 -9.16 -11.89 9.52
C SER A 93 -10.54 -11.67 8.88
N ILE A 94 -10.66 -10.69 7.97
CA ILE A 94 -11.92 -10.38 7.28
C ILE A 94 -12.33 -11.53 6.35
N PHE A 95 -11.41 -12.03 5.54
CA PHE A 95 -11.74 -13.03 4.52
C PHE A 95 -11.86 -14.46 5.08
N ALA A 96 -11.04 -14.83 6.07
CA ALA A 96 -11.13 -16.12 6.75
C ALA A 96 -12.21 -16.13 7.85
N LYS A 97 -12.83 -14.98 8.15
CA LYS A 97 -13.84 -14.80 9.21
C LYS A 97 -13.32 -15.25 10.59
N LEU A 98 -12.05 -15.01 10.86
CA LEU A 98 -11.40 -15.30 12.13
C LEU A 98 -11.17 -14.01 12.91
N SER A 99 -11.08 -14.10 14.23
CA SER A 99 -10.73 -12.93 15.04
C SER A 99 -9.28 -12.50 14.80
N MET A 100 -8.99 -11.19 14.88
CA MET A 100 -7.65 -10.66 14.59
C MET A 100 -6.55 -11.26 15.50
N LEU A 101 -6.89 -11.51 16.77
CA LEU A 101 -6.01 -12.17 17.73
C LEU A 101 -5.74 -13.63 17.36
N GLU A 102 -6.75 -14.34 16.84
CA GLU A 102 -6.60 -15.71 16.39
C GLU A 102 -5.72 -15.79 15.14
N VAL A 103 -5.89 -14.87 14.19
CA VAL A 103 -5.01 -14.78 13.01
C VAL A 103 -3.58 -14.46 13.42
N ALA A 104 -3.36 -13.52 14.35
CA ALA A 104 -2.03 -13.21 14.87
C ALA A 104 -1.39 -14.42 15.57
N LYS A 105 -2.17 -15.20 16.32
CA LYS A 105 -1.73 -16.44 16.93
C LYS A 105 -1.35 -17.48 15.86
N ILE A 106 -2.23 -17.72 14.89
CA ILE A 106 -1.97 -18.67 13.80
C ILE A 106 -0.71 -18.25 13.00
N ALA A 107 -0.56 -16.97 12.67
CA ALA A 107 0.60 -16.44 11.95
C ALA A 107 1.93 -16.68 12.69
N THR A 108 1.91 -16.70 14.02
CA THR A 108 3.10 -16.84 14.87
C THR A 108 3.37 -18.29 15.28
N SER A 109 2.34 -19.11 15.43
CA SER A 109 2.45 -20.49 15.93
C SER A 109 2.29 -21.58 14.87
N ASP A 110 1.60 -21.32 13.76
CA ASP A 110 1.24 -22.33 12.75
C ASP A 110 1.22 -21.72 11.33
N SER A 111 2.39 -21.77 10.69
CA SER A 111 2.60 -21.24 9.33
C SER A 111 1.77 -21.97 8.27
N MET A 112 1.54 -23.28 8.44
CA MET A 112 0.79 -24.09 7.49
C MET A 112 -0.69 -23.72 7.49
N ARG A 113 -1.26 -23.55 8.68
CA ARG A 113 -2.66 -23.12 8.82
C ARG A 113 -2.85 -21.68 8.36
N TYR A 114 -1.88 -20.79 8.63
CA TYR A 114 -1.91 -19.45 8.06
C TYR A 114 -1.89 -19.48 6.52
N ALA A 115 -0.98 -20.25 5.93
CA ALA A 115 -0.87 -20.40 4.48
C ALA A 115 -2.15 -20.99 3.85
N HIS A 116 -2.82 -21.91 4.54
CA HIS A 116 -4.10 -22.47 4.08
C HIS A 116 -5.20 -21.41 4.00
N TYR A 117 -5.40 -20.64 5.07
CA TYR A 117 -6.38 -19.54 5.06
C TYR A 117 -5.99 -18.45 4.07
N LEU A 118 -4.71 -18.13 3.94
CA LEU A 118 -4.23 -17.17 2.94
C LEU A 118 -4.52 -17.66 1.52
N HIS A 119 -4.26 -18.94 1.21
CA HIS A 119 -4.52 -19.49 -0.12
C HIS A 119 -6.02 -19.51 -0.46
N GLN A 120 -6.89 -19.80 0.51
CA GLN A 120 -8.34 -19.74 0.30
C GLN A 120 -8.84 -18.32 0.07
N THR A 121 -8.17 -17.33 0.64
CA THR A 121 -8.59 -15.92 0.60
C THR A 121 -7.85 -15.11 -0.48
N HIS A 122 -6.80 -15.68 -1.07
CA HIS A 122 -5.93 -15.02 -2.04
C HIS A 122 -6.68 -14.50 -3.27
N ALA A 123 -7.61 -15.27 -3.84
CA ALA A 123 -8.32 -14.86 -5.06
C ALA A 123 -9.15 -13.57 -4.89
N PRO A 124 -10.01 -13.44 -3.85
CA PRO A 124 -10.64 -12.16 -3.51
C PRO A 124 -9.66 -11.02 -3.24
N ILE A 125 -8.58 -11.27 -2.48
CA ILE A 125 -7.59 -10.24 -2.11
C ILE A 125 -6.89 -9.69 -3.35
N VAL A 126 -6.41 -10.57 -4.23
CA VAL A 126 -5.75 -10.18 -5.48
C VAL A 126 -6.71 -9.45 -6.41
N THR A 127 -7.98 -9.83 -6.42
CA THR A 127 -8.97 -9.13 -7.24
C THR A 127 -9.28 -7.75 -6.67
N PHE A 128 -9.40 -7.60 -5.36
CA PHE A 128 -9.56 -6.30 -4.71
C PHE A 128 -8.41 -5.35 -5.06
N GLY A 129 -7.17 -5.78 -4.79
CA GLY A 129 -5.98 -4.97 -5.07
C GLY A 129 -5.76 -4.76 -6.57
N GLY A 130 -5.96 -5.79 -7.38
CA GLY A 130 -5.83 -5.73 -8.83
C GLY A 130 -6.82 -4.76 -9.46
N MET A 131 -8.09 -4.76 -9.05
CA MET A 131 -9.07 -3.81 -9.55
C MET A 131 -8.77 -2.37 -9.10
N PHE A 132 -8.29 -2.19 -7.86
CA PHE A 132 -7.82 -0.88 -7.38
C PHE A 132 -6.64 -0.36 -8.23
N LEU A 133 -5.65 -1.20 -8.50
CA LEU A 133 -4.49 -0.83 -9.32
C LEU A 133 -4.86 -0.59 -10.78
N ILE A 134 -5.82 -1.35 -11.34
CA ILE A 134 -6.37 -1.09 -12.69
C ILE A 134 -7.02 0.28 -12.74
N MET A 135 -7.79 0.66 -11.71
CA MET A 135 -8.38 2.00 -11.66
C MET A 135 -7.30 3.09 -11.64
N LEU A 136 -6.28 2.95 -10.78
CA LEU A 136 -5.15 3.89 -10.72
C LEU A 136 -4.41 3.98 -12.06
N PHE A 137 -4.17 2.83 -12.70
CA PHE A 137 -3.53 2.75 -14.00
C PHE A 137 -4.38 3.44 -15.09
N LEU A 138 -5.66 3.11 -15.21
CA LEU A 138 -6.54 3.68 -16.23
C LEU A 138 -6.71 5.18 -16.05
N ASN A 139 -6.88 5.64 -14.80
CA ASN A 139 -6.99 7.06 -14.48
C ASN A 139 -5.72 7.82 -14.88
N TYR A 140 -4.53 7.29 -14.55
CA TYR A 140 -3.27 7.88 -15.01
C TYR A 140 -3.12 7.87 -16.54
N PHE A 141 -3.55 6.81 -17.22
CA PHE A 141 -3.41 6.69 -18.67
C PHE A 141 -4.38 7.59 -19.45
N PHE A 142 -5.60 7.77 -18.96
CA PHE A 142 -6.61 8.62 -19.59
C PHE A 142 -6.52 10.09 -19.22
N ASN A 143 -5.86 10.45 -18.12
CA ASN A 143 -5.68 11.85 -17.73
C ASN A 143 -5.01 12.65 -18.86
N HIS A 144 -5.74 13.63 -19.41
CA HIS A 144 -5.28 14.48 -20.50
C HIS A 144 -4.35 15.63 -20.04
N GLU A 145 -4.35 15.96 -18.74
CA GLU A 145 -3.51 17.02 -18.15
C GLU A 145 -2.09 16.53 -17.81
N LYS A 146 -1.73 15.30 -18.16
CA LYS A 146 -0.39 14.78 -17.86
C LYS A 146 0.67 15.36 -18.79
N ASP A 147 1.73 15.90 -18.19
CA ASP A 147 2.88 16.45 -18.93
C ASP A 147 3.84 15.37 -19.47
N VAL A 148 3.80 14.16 -18.91
CA VAL A 148 4.74 13.07 -19.21
C VAL A 148 3.99 11.89 -19.80
N HIS A 149 4.28 11.58 -21.07
CA HIS A 149 3.83 10.36 -21.74
C HIS A 149 4.97 9.34 -21.81
N TRP A 150 4.79 8.16 -21.22
CA TRP A 150 5.80 7.09 -21.27
C TRP A 150 5.82 6.42 -22.64
N ILE A 151 4.64 6.13 -23.21
CA ILE A 151 4.48 5.52 -24.53
C ILE A 151 3.54 6.38 -25.38
N ARG A 152 4.11 7.43 -25.99
CA ARG A 152 3.35 8.44 -26.75
C ARG A 152 2.36 7.86 -27.76
N HIS A 153 2.74 6.84 -28.53
CA HIS A 153 1.88 6.25 -29.55
C HIS A 153 0.62 5.53 -29.03
N ILE A 154 0.63 5.05 -27.79
CA ILE A 154 -0.52 4.40 -27.14
C ILE A 154 -1.27 5.43 -26.30
N GLU A 155 -0.55 6.31 -25.59
CA GLU A 155 -1.16 7.26 -24.67
C GLU A 155 -1.86 8.45 -25.35
N GLU A 156 -1.34 8.95 -26.48
CA GLU A 156 -1.92 10.08 -27.21
C GLU A 156 -3.37 9.79 -27.68
N PRO A 157 -3.69 8.64 -28.30
CA PRO A 157 -5.09 8.30 -28.62
C PRO A 157 -5.93 7.94 -27.39
N LEU A 158 -5.34 7.34 -26.34
CA LEU A 158 -6.07 7.00 -25.11
C LEU A 158 -6.45 8.25 -24.31
N SER A 159 -5.61 9.29 -24.30
CA SER A 159 -5.88 10.57 -23.62
C SER A 159 -7.04 11.34 -24.24
N HIS A 160 -7.39 11.08 -25.50
CA HIS A 160 -8.56 11.66 -26.15
C HIS A 160 -9.90 11.06 -25.67
N LEU A 161 -9.86 9.88 -25.02
CA LEU A 161 -11.05 9.23 -24.45
C LEU A 161 -11.48 9.84 -23.11
N ASP A 162 -10.70 10.77 -22.55
CA ASP A 162 -10.97 11.48 -21.30
C ASP A 162 -12.27 12.31 -21.30
N HIS A 163 -12.76 12.66 -22.50
CA HIS A 163 -14.06 13.34 -22.65
C HIS A 163 -15.23 12.53 -22.07
N MET A 164 -15.08 11.20 -21.96
CA MET A 164 -16.07 10.33 -21.31
C MET A 164 -15.69 10.08 -19.85
N LYS A 165 -16.12 10.98 -18.97
CA LYS A 165 -16.00 10.79 -17.50
C LYS A 165 -16.53 9.41 -17.10
N GLY A 166 -15.67 8.59 -16.50
CA GLY A 166 -16.02 7.25 -16.01
C GLY A 166 -15.76 6.09 -16.99
N ILE A 167 -15.12 6.32 -18.14
CA ILE A 167 -14.74 5.23 -19.05
C ILE A 167 -13.80 4.21 -18.39
N GLU A 168 -12.91 4.67 -17.50
CA GLU A 168 -12.06 3.84 -16.65
C GLU A 168 -12.85 2.84 -15.80
N ILE A 169 -13.97 3.27 -15.20
CA ILE A 169 -14.84 2.42 -14.39
C ILE A 169 -15.49 1.35 -15.27
N VAL A 170 -15.97 1.75 -16.46
CA VAL A 170 -16.61 0.82 -17.41
C VAL A 170 -15.62 -0.27 -17.85
N ILE A 171 -14.39 0.12 -18.20
CA ILE A 171 -13.34 -0.82 -18.59
C ILE A 171 -12.97 -1.73 -17.41
N ALA A 172 -12.79 -1.19 -16.21
CA ALA A 172 -12.51 -1.97 -15.01
C ALA A 172 -13.62 -2.99 -14.72
N LEU A 173 -14.88 -2.58 -14.77
CA LEU A 173 -16.02 -3.50 -14.60
C LEU A 173 -16.08 -4.56 -15.70
N PHE A 174 -15.78 -4.20 -16.95
CA PHE A 174 -15.71 -5.16 -18.05
C PHE A 174 -14.60 -6.19 -17.84
N MET A 175 -13.40 -5.77 -17.41
CA MET A 175 -12.31 -6.69 -17.05
C MET A 175 -12.71 -7.59 -15.87
N LEU A 176 -13.38 -7.05 -14.86
CA LEU A 176 -13.87 -7.83 -13.72
C LEU A 176 -14.92 -8.87 -14.15
N LEU A 177 -15.79 -8.55 -15.10
CA LEU A 177 -16.73 -9.52 -15.68
C LEU A 177 -16.02 -10.58 -16.52
N ALA A 178 -15.02 -10.18 -17.33
CA ALA A 178 -14.25 -11.10 -18.14
C ALA A 178 -13.51 -12.14 -17.28
N THR A 179 -12.92 -11.72 -16.16
CA THR A 179 -12.21 -12.61 -15.22
C THR A 179 -13.14 -13.65 -14.57
N GLN A 180 -14.45 -13.40 -14.46
CA GLN A 180 -15.41 -14.40 -13.94
C GLN A 180 -15.48 -15.70 -14.75
N ASN A 181 -15.01 -15.69 -16.01
CA ASN A 181 -14.93 -16.89 -16.84
C ASN A 181 -13.80 -17.84 -16.40
N PHE A 182 -12.77 -17.31 -15.72
CA PHE A 182 -11.59 -18.07 -15.30
C PHE A 182 -11.62 -18.47 -13.81
N VAL A 183 -12.61 -17.97 -13.06
CA VAL A 183 -12.72 -18.19 -11.61
C VAL A 183 -13.62 -19.41 -11.31
N PRO A 184 -13.23 -20.32 -10.40
CA PRO A 184 -14.08 -21.43 -9.96
C PRO A 184 -15.43 -20.95 -9.39
N ALA A 185 -16.51 -21.69 -9.64
CA ALA A 185 -17.87 -21.31 -9.28
C ALA A 185 -18.05 -20.93 -7.80
N GLU A 186 -17.33 -21.61 -6.91
CA GLU A 186 -17.37 -21.40 -5.46
C GLU A 186 -16.86 -20.02 -5.02
N GLN A 187 -15.94 -19.42 -5.78
CA GLN A 187 -15.29 -18.16 -5.40
C GLN A 187 -15.80 -16.95 -6.18
N LYS A 188 -16.62 -17.15 -7.23
CA LYS A 188 -17.09 -16.07 -8.12
C LYS A 188 -17.72 -14.90 -7.39
N VAL A 189 -18.64 -15.18 -6.45
CA VAL A 189 -19.34 -14.12 -5.70
C VAL A 189 -18.37 -13.32 -4.83
N HIS A 190 -17.45 -14.00 -4.14
CA HIS A 190 -16.46 -13.36 -3.30
C HIS A 190 -15.48 -12.51 -4.11
N VAL A 191 -15.04 -13.01 -5.26
CA VAL A 191 -14.17 -12.29 -6.21
C VAL A 191 -14.87 -11.07 -6.79
N LEU A 192 -16.14 -11.19 -7.19
CA LEU A 192 -16.92 -10.08 -7.72
C LEU A 192 -17.12 -8.96 -6.69
N ILE A 193 -17.53 -9.32 -5.46
CA ILE A 193 -17.70 -8.35 -4.37
C ILE A 193 -16.37 -7.67 -4.05
N ALA A 194 -15.28 -8.43 -3.99
CA ALA A 194 -13.94 -7.89 -3.73
C ALA A 194 -13.45 -6.96 -4.86
N GLY A 195 -13.69 -7.30 -6.12
CA GLY A 195 -13.36 -6.43 -7.25
C GLY A 195 -14.15 -5.12 -7.24
N ILE A 196 -15.46 -5.19 -6.98
CA ILE A 196 -16.31 -4.01 -6.86
C ILE A 196 -15.88 -3.14 -5.67
N SER A 197 -15.56 -3.74 -4.52
CA SER A 197 -15.08 -2.98 -3.37
C SER A 197 -13.72 -2.33 -3.63
N GLY A 198 -12.85 -2.96 -4.43
CA GLY A 198 -11.58 -2.35 -4.89
C GLY A 198 -11.82 -1.07 -5.71
N ILE A 199 -12.73 -1.14 -6.70
CA ILE A 199 -13.12 0.03 -7.51
C ILE A 199 -13.75 1.13 -6.64
N LEU A 200 -14.67 0.76 -5.74
CA LEU A 200 -15.31 1.72 -4.83
C LEU A 200 -14.30 2.39 -3.90
N THR A 201 -13.34 1.63 -3.38
CA THR A 201 -12.29 2.17 -2.50
C THR A 201 -11.42 3.19 -3.25
N TYR A 202 -11.05 2.88 -4.49
CA TYR A 202 -10.35 3.83 -5.36
C TYR A 202 -11.14 5.13 -5.53
N LEU A 203 -12.40 5.04 -5.95
CA LEU A 203 -13.24 6.22 -6.19
C LEU A 203 -13.47 7.06 -4.93
N LEU A 204 -13.58 6.42 -3.77
CA LEU A 204 -13.69 7.13 -2.48
C LEU A 204 -12.41 7.88 -2.16
N ILE A 205 -11.25 7.24 -2.31
CA ILE A 205 -9.96 7.86 -2.05
C ILE A 205 -9.69 9.01 -3.02
N ASP A 206 -9.92 8.80 -4.31
CA ASP A 206 -9.76 9.81 -5.36
C ASP A 206 -10.69 11.01 -5.10
N GLY A 207 -11.97 10.73 -4.82
CA GLY A 207 -12.94 11.77 -4.50
C GLY A 207 -12.60 12.55 -3.22
N ILE A 208 -12.12 11.88 -2.17
CA ILE A 208 -11.63 12.54 -0.95
C ILE A 208 -10.40 13.40 -1.26
N THR A 209 -9.46 12.88 -2.05
CA THR A 209 -8.23 13.59 -2.43
C THR A 209 -8.57 14.86 -3.19
N HIS A 210 -9.40 14.78 -4.24
CA HIS A 210 -9.82 15.94 -5.02
C HIS A 210 -10.62 16.94 -4.16
N PHE A 211 -11.48 16.47 -3.26
CA PHE A 211 -12.21 17.34 -2.33
C PHE A 211 -11.25 18.09 -1.39
N LEU A 212 -10.25 17.39 -0.87
CA LEU A 212 -9.24 17.93 0.01
C LEU A 212 -8.34 18.94 -0.71
N GLU A 213 -7.87 18.64 -1.92
CA GLU A 213 -7.07 19.54 -2.77
C GLU A 213 -7.80 20.84 -3.06
N LYS A 214 -9.08 20.78 -3.48
CA LYS A 214 -9.90 21.99 -3.71
C LYS A 214 -10.07 22.83 -2.45
N HIS A 215 -10.22 22.18 -1.28
CA HIS A 215 -10.31 22.87 -0.01
C HIS A 215 -8.95 23.44 0.43
N GLU A 216 -7.85 22.84 -0.01
CA GLU A 216 -6.49 23.29 0.20
C GLU A 216 -6.15 24.48 -0.69
N GLU A 217 -6.52 24.51 -1.97
CA GLU A 217 -6.39 25.69 -2.83
C GLU A 217 -7.09 26.90 -2.23
N MET A 218 -8.32 26.70 -1.71
CA MET A 218 -9.05 27.75 -0.99
C MET A 218 -8.35 28.20 0.31
N ARG A 219 -7.69 27.27 1.03
CA ARG A 219 -6.93 27.58 2.25
C ARG A 219 -5.59 28.21 1.94
N ALA A 220 -4.89 27.78 0.91
CA ALA A 220 -3.63 28.32 0.42
C ALA A 220 -3.83 29.74 -0.11
N ALA A 221 -4.92 30.01 -0.84
CA ALA A 221 -5.32 31.35 -1.23
C ALA A 221 -5.58 32.27 -0.01
N LYS A 222 -6.18 31.72 1.07
CA LYS A 222 -6.36 32.45 2.34
C LYS A 222 -5.08 32.60 3.16
N CYS A 223 -4.18 31.63 3.12
CA CYS A 223 -2.92 31.63 3.88
C CYS A 223 -1.79 32.38 3.17
N ALA A 224 -1.85 32.58 1.86
CA ALA A 224 -0.96 33.49 1.11
C ALA A 224 -1.08 34.95 1.63
N VAL A 225 -2.24 35.31 2.20
CA VAL A 225 -2.47 36.60 2.87
C VAL A 225 -1.89 36.65 4.30
N GLN A 226 -1.62 35.50 4.94
CA GLN A 226 -1.22 35.41 6.36
C GLN A 226 0.12 34.70 6.64
N GLY A 227 0.89 34.30 5.62
CA GLY A 227 2.28 33.88 5.79
C GLY A 227 2.52 32.65 6.68
N ALA A 228 1.64 31.63 6.64
CA ALA A 228 1.81 30.41 7.43
C ALA A 228 1.59 29.12 6.61
N GLY A 229 2.55 28.20 6.71
CA GLY A 229 2.57 26.90 6.02
C GLY A 229 1.50 25.93 6.51
N CYS A 230 0.32 26.00 5.90
CA CYS A 230 -0.88 25.23 6.24
C CYS A 230 -1.11 23.96 5.40
N THR A 231 -0.18 23.59 4.53
CA THR A 231 -0.34 22.48 3.57
C THR A 231 0.42 21.22 4.02
N GLY A 232 -0.11 20.52 5.03
CA GLY A 232 0.60 19.36 5.58
C GLY A 232 -0.22 18.12 5.86
N LEU A 233 -1.53 18.24 6.03
CA LEU A 233 -2.39 17.07 6.27
C LEU A 233 -2.59 16.24 5.00
N ILE A 234 -2.71 16.90 3.84
CA ILE A 234 -2.96 16.23 2.56
C ILE A 234 -1.68 15.59 2.05
N SER A 235 -0.57 16.33 2.06
CA SER A 235 0.74 15.74 1.75
C SER A 235 1.09 14.59 2.70
N PHE A 236 0.64 14.62 3.97
CA PHE A 236 0.77 13.49 4.88
C PHE A 236 -0.06 12.28 4.41
N ILE A 237 -1.36 12.45 4.13
CA ILE A 237 -2.22 11.35 3.65
C ILE A 237 -1.71 10.78 2.33
N TYR A 238 -1.29 11.67 1.42
CA TYR A 238 -0.75 11.27 0.12
C TYR A 238 0.56 10.49 0.26
N LEU A 239 1.44 10.87 1.19
CA LEU A 239 2.65 10.10 1.50
C LEU A 239 2.30 8.74 2.10
N GLU A 240 1.36 8.67 3.03
CA GLU A 240 0.90 7.39 3.60
C GLU A 240 0.30 6.48 2.52
N LEU A 241 -0.41 7.05 1.55
CA LEU A 241 -1.01 6.28 0.46
C LEU A 241 0.05 5.69 -0.47
N ILE A 242 1.10 6.45 -0.77
CA ILE A 242 2.23 5.98 -1.59
C ILE A 242 3.04 4.94 -0.85
N ASP A 243 3.24 5.11 0.45
CA ASP A 243 3.93 4.10 1.26
C ASP A 243 3.08 2.83 1.47
N ALA A 244 1.76 2.93 1.30
CA ALA A 244 0.83 1.81 1.36
C ALA A 244 0.65 1.07 0.04
N SER A 245 0.99 1.69 -1.10
CA SER A 245 0.89 1.12 -2.45
C SER A 245 2.14 0.38 -2.88
#